data_AF-A0A371DQX8-F1
#
_entry.id   AF-A0A371DQX8-F1
#
_cell.length_a   1.000
_cell.length_b   1.000
_cell.length_c   1.000
_cell.angle_alpha   90.00
_cell.angle_beta   90.00
_cell.angle_gamma   90.00
#
_symmetry.space_group_name_H-M   'P 1'
#
loop_
_entity.id
_entity.type
_entity.pdbx_description
1 polymer ?
#
loop_
_entity_poly.entity_id
_entity_poly.type
_entity_poly.pdbx_seq_one_letter_code
_entity_poly.pdbx_strand_id
1 'polypeptide(L)'
;MAPPRRVPCQVCDSAESKYTCAKCNIVYCSVPCYKRHQEKCPGRPPSTIHSVVASSTSATANIIEPQSTQAPSDETPPTQESQTHRPEEKEAPLRSLASLKWPYVPEESAYPDPLKRDDPKPLQLSQYEAIATSQTVRRVIASNPRLRDILRSIDALRGEERELALQEALGIGGARTHALASLGHASNEDRDALRQLAEAVEGAVRNGKEGMLGLDWGD
;
A
#
# COMPACT_ATOMS: atom_id res chain seq x y z
N MET A 1 -11.32 12.69 41.90
CA MET A 1 -10.87 11.34 42.30
C MET A 1 -9.42 11.20 41.86
N ALA A 2 -8.47 11.05 42.79
CA ALA A 2 -7.06 10.90 42.43
C ALA A 2 -6.80 9.51 41.79
N PRO A 3 -5.93 9.40 40.77
CA PRO A 3 -5.63 8.12 40.15
C PRO A 3 -4.97 7.17 41.17
N PRO A 4 -5.28 5.86 41.14
CA PRO A 4 -4.68 4.89 42.05
C PRO A 4 -3.15 4.85 41.84
N ARG A 5 -2.40 4.84 42.94
CA ARG A 5 -0.93 4.72 42.90
C ARG A 5 -0.56 3.39 42.26
N ARG A 6 0.31 3.45 41.26
CA ARG A 6 0.79 2.26 40.55
C ARG A 6 1.74 1.48 41.47
N VAL A 7 1.60 0.16 41.47
CA VAL A 7 2.51 -0.72 42.19
C VAL A 7 3.94 -0.60 41.62
N PRO A 8 5.00 -0.74 42.44
CA PRO A 8 6.37 -0.71 41.94
C PRO A 8 6.66 -1.91 41.02
N CYS A 9 7.65 -1.74 40.15
CA CYS A 9 8.15 -2.78 39.26
C CYS A 9 8.69 -3.97 40.05
N GLN A 10 8.11 -5.16 39.89
CA GLN A 10 8.53 -6.39 40.59
C GLN A 10 9.83 -7.00 40.04
N VAL A 11 10.50 -6.34 39.08
CA VAL A 11 11.78 -6.78 38.51
C VAL A 11 12.97 -5.96 39.05
N CYS A 12 12.75 -4.69 39.39
CA CYS A 12 13.82 -3.80 39.86
C CYS A 12 13.47 -3.02 41.13
N ASP A 13 12.22 -3.07 41.60
CA ASP A 13 11.66 -2.43 42.79
C ASP A 13 11.91 -0.92 42.93
N SER A 14 12.44 -0.27 41.90
CA SER A 14 12.92 1.11 41.95
C SER A 14 12.01 2.13 41.26
N ALA A 15 11.12 1.69 40.38
CA ALA A 15 10.27 2.56 39.57
C ALA A 15 8.83 2.07 39.56
N GLU A 16 7.88 2.98 39.36
CA GLU A 16 6.46 2.63 39.18
C GLU A 16 6.28 1.72 37.95
N SER A 17 5.41 0.72 38.07
CA SER A 17 5.12 -0.20 36.98
C SER A 17 4.33 0.50 35.87
N LYS A 18 4.75 0.26 34.62
CA LYS A 18 4.10 0.81 33.43
C LYS A 18 3.37 -0.26 32.62
N TYR A 19 3.81 -1.50 32.73
CA TYR A 19 3.36 -2.63 31.92
C TYR A 19 3.17 -3.88 32.78
N THR A 20 2.40 -4.84 32.28
CA THR A 20 2.15 -6.14 32.91
C THR A 20 2.44 -7.25 31.89
N CYS A 21 3.15 -8.30 32.30
CA CYS A 21 3.39 -9.45 31.44
C CYS A 21 2.11 -10.27 31.29
N ALA A 22 1.64 -10.47 30.06
CA ALA A 22 0.42 -11.26 29.80
C ALA A 22 0.53 -12.76 30.17
N LYS A 23 1.74 -13.26 30.42
CA LYS A 23 1.98 -14.69 30.69
C LYS A 23 2.00 -15.04 32.17
N CYS A 24 2.61 -14.18 32.99
CA CYS A 24 2.82 -14.43 34.42
C CYS A 24 2.33 -13.29 35.32
N ASN A 25 1.72 -12.27 34.72
CA ASN A 25 1.14 -11.09 35.40
C ASN A 25 2.12 -10.28 36.26
N ILE A 26 3.43 -10.48 36.10
CA ILE A 26 4.44 -9.63 36.76
C ILE A 26 4.38 -8.21 36.18
N VAL A 27 4.45 -7.22 37.07
CA VAL A 27 4.43 -5.80 36.70
C VAL A 27 5.84 -5.25 36.54
N TYR A 28 6.09 -4.49 35.48
CA TYR A 28 7.43 -3.97 35.17
C TYR A 28 7.42 -2.53 34.63
N CYS A 29 8.52 -1.81 34.82
CA CYS A 29 8.63 -0.40 34.43
C CYS A 29 9.03 -0.18 32.97
N SER A 30 9.81 -1.11 32.38
CA SER A 30 10.47 -0.90 31.08
C SER A 30 10.89 -2.20 30.38
N VAL A 31 11.23 -2.11 29.10
CA VAL A 31 11.70 -3.25 28.27
C VAL A 31 12.94 -3.96 28.85
N PRO A 32 13.95 -3.28 29.46
CA PRO A 32 15.03 -3.96 30.18
C PRO A 32 14.54 -4.89 31.29
N CYS A 33 13.53 -4.46 32.05
CA CYS A 33 12.90 -5.29 33.09
C CYS A 33 12.10 -6.45 32.48
N TYR A 34 11.44 -6.23 31.34
CA TYR A 34 10.78 -7.31 30.61
C TYR A 34 11.77 -8.41 30.20
N LYS A 35 12.95 -8.05 29.66
CA LYS A 35 13.98 -9.03 29.26
C LYS A 35 14.54 -9.82 30.44
N ARG A 36 14.85 -9.14 31.56
CA ARG A 36 15.32 -9.82 32.79
C ARG A 36 14.30 -10.80 33.36
N HIS A 37 13.00 -10.45 33.31
CA HIS A 37 11.96 -11.36 33.76
C HIS A 37 11.75 -12.54 32.78
N GLN A 38 11.95 -12.32 31.48
CA GLN A 38 11.63 -13.29 30.42
C GLN A 38 12.39 -14.61 30.60
N GLU A 39 13.62 -14.56 31.13
CA GLU A 39 14.44 -15.73 31.46
C GLU A 39 13.79 -16.65 32.51
N LYS A 40 13.03 -16.08 33.45
CA LYS A 40 12.37 -16.78 34.56
C LYS A 40 10.84 -16.85 34.42
N CYS A 41 10.32 -16.46 33.25
CA CYS A 41 8.89 -16.42 33.00
C CYS A 41 8.33 -17.84 32.77
N PRO A 42 7.34 -18.31 33.55
CA PRO A 42 6.79 -19.67 33.45
C PRO A 42 6.12 -19.97 32.10
N GLY A 43 5.77 -18.94 31.32
CA GLY A 43 5.20 -19.07 29.96
C GLY A 43 6.21 -19.00 28.82
N ARG A 44 7.50 -19.28 29.05
CA ARG A 44 8.50 -19.37 27.98
C ARG A 44 8.32 -20.71 27.24
N PRO A 45 7.92 -20.73 25.95
CA PRO A 45 8.11 -21.93 25.15
C PRO A 45 9.62 -22.22 25.05
N PRO A 46 10.06 -23.49 25.11
CA PRO A 46 11.48 -23.81 24.98
C PRO A 46 11.98 -23.25 23.65
N SER A 47 12.74 -22.16 23.70
CA SER A 47 13.29 -21.57 22.48
C SER A 47 14.42 -22.47 22.03
N THR A 48 14.19 -23.14 20.90
CA THR A 48 15.18 -23.71 20.01
C THR A 48 16.42 -22.83 19.99
N ILE A 49 17.56 -23.46 20.22
CA ILE A 49 18.89 -22.89 20.15
C ILE A 49 19.07 -22.26 18.77
N HIS A 50 19.05 -20.94 18.70
CA HIS A 50 19.80 -20.20 17.69
C HIS A 50 20.90 -19.46 18.43
N SER A 51 22.03 -20.15 18.60
CA SER A 51 23.30 -19.55 18.92
C SER A 51 23.72 -18.69 17.72
N VAL A 52 23.47 -17.39 17.80
CA VAL A 52 24.33 -16.41 17.12
C VAL A 52 25.19 -15.77 18.19
N VAL A 53 26.42 -16.26 18.24
CA VAL A 53 27.55 -15.60 18.90
C VAL A 53 27.74 -14.23 18.26
N ALA A 54 27.66 -13.18 19.06
CA ALA A 54 28.42 -11.94 18.84
C ALA A 54 28.35 -11.07 20.10
N SER A 55 29.30 -11.28 21.01
CA SER A 55 29.76 -10.22 21.91
C SER A 55 31.07 -9.67 21.35
N SER A 56 31.05 -8.37 21.06
CA SER A 56 32.07 -7.35 21.26
C SER A 56 33.54 -7.79 21.42
N THR A 57 34.45 -7.21 20.61
CA THR A 57 35.32 -6.09 21.00
C THR A 57 36.34 -5.72 19.90
N SER A 58 36.40 -4.41 19.62
CA SER A 58 37.61 -3.57 19.46
C SER A 58 38.68 -3.80 18.38
N ALA A 59 38.97 -2.66 17.73
CA ALA A 59 40.27 -2.17 17.25
C ALA A 59 40.82 -2.70 15.92
N THR A 60 40.65 -1.89 14.86
CA THR A 60 41.78 -1.42 14.03
C THR A 60 41.40 -0.11 13.35
N ALA A 61 42.32 0.85 13.47
CA ALA A 61 42.25 2.18 12.87
C ALA A 61 42.44 2.07 11.35
N ASN A 62 41.59 2.76 10.58
CA ASN A 62 41.90 3.10 9.19
C ASN A 62 42.00 4.62 9.07
N ILE A 63 43.24 5.06 8.97
CA ILE A 63 43.68 6.40 8.58
C ILE A 63 43.77 6.37 7.06
N ILE A 64 42.99 7.20 6.37
CA ILE A 64 43.31 7.59 4.99
C ILE A 64 43.06 9.10 4.88
N GLU A 65 44.17 9.84 4.97
CA GLU A 65 44.29 11.25 4.55
C GLU A 65 44.77 11.32 3.08
N PRO A 66 44.62 12.48 2.41
CA PRO A 66 44.56 12.64 0.96
C PRO A 66 45.94 12.81 0.33
N GLN A 67 46.06 12.50 -0.97
CA GLN A 67 47.13 13.06 -1.79
C GLN A 67 46.62 13.58 -3.14
N SER A 68 46.80 14.90 -3.25
CA SER A 68 47.06 15.68 -4.46
C SER A 68 48.21 15.08 -5.28
N THR A 69 48.19 15.22 -6.62
CA THR A 69 49.19 15.98 -7.41
C THR A 69 49.01 15.76 -8.93
N GLN A 70 48.59 16.84 -9.60
CA GLN A 70 48.98 17.42 -10.90
C GLN A 70 48.92 16.65 -12.25
N ALA A 71 48.47 17.44 -13.23
CA ALA A 71 48.42 17.26 -14.69
C ALA A 71 49.80 17.33 -15.38
N PRO A 72 49.87 17.06 -16.70
CA PRO A 72 49.93 18.14 -17.71
C PRO A 72 49.00 17.87 -18.92
N SER A 73 48.11 18.79 -19.31
CA SER A 73 48.25 19.86 -20.33
C SER A 73 48.41 19.37 -21.79
N ASP A 74 47.38 19.56 -22.61
CA ASP A 74 47.54 20.23 -23.92
C ASP A 74 46.21 20.85 -24.42
N GLU A 75 46.37 21.89 -25.24
CA GLU A 75 45.54 23.03 -25.60
C GLU A 75 44.41 22.77 -26.65
N THR A 76 43.14 23.18 -26.37
CA THR A 76 42.29 24.27 -26.99
C THR A 76 41.69 24.00 -28.42
N PRO A 77 40.63 24.70 -28.90
CA PRO A 77 39.23 24.92 -28.42
C PRO A 77 38.16 24.78 -29.59
N PRO A 78 36.98 25.46 -29.62
CA PRO A 78 35.66 24.83 -29.51
C PRO A 78 34.72 24.99 -30.73
N THR A 79 33.68 24.15 -30.84
CA THR A 79 32.49 24.44 -31.67
C THR A 79 31.25 24.40 -30.80
N GLN A 80 30.65 25.58 -30.58
CA GLN A 80 29.39 25.78 -29.88
C GLN A 80 28.24 25.63 -30.88
N GLU A 81 27.34 24.69 -30.62
CA GLU A 81 25.98 24.74 -31.17
C GLU A 81 24.97 24.80 -30.01
N SER A 82 24.20 25.87 -30.06
CA SER A 82 23.27 26.34 -29.06
C SER A 82 22.06 25.41 -28.90
N GLN A 83 21.83 24.91 -27.69
CA GLN A 83 20.52 24.37 -27.29
C GLN A 83 19.79 25.40 -26.44
N THR A 84 18.75 25.96 -27.05
CA THR A 84 17.73 26.81 -26.44
C THR A 84 17.02 26.05 -25.31
N HIS A 85 17.32 26.39 -24.07
CA HIS A 85 16.60 25.93 -22.89
C HIS A 85 15.16 26.47 -22.90
N ARG A 86 14.19 25.57 -23.06
CA ARG A 86 12.77 25.75 -22.72
C ARG A 86 12.65 25.72 -21.19
N PRO A 87 12.01 26.70 -20.52
CA PRO A 87 11.97 26.72 -19.07
C PRO A 87 11.14 25.53 -18.55
N GLU A 88 11.79 24.65 -17.79
CA GLU A 88 11.17 23.59 -17.00
C GLU A 88 10.17 24.20 -16.01
N GLU A 89 8.90 23.90 -16.20
CA GLU A 89 7.89 24.05 -15.16
C GLU A 89 8.28 23.09 -14.02
N LYS A 90 8.62 23.64 -12.86
CA LYS A 90 8.89 22.88 -11.64
C LYS A 90 7.73 21.93 -11.37
N GLU A 91 7.93 20.65 -11.65
CA GLU A 91 6.98 19.60 -11.31
C GLU A 91 6.73 19.66 -9.81
N ALA A 92 5.50 20.01 -9.43
CA ALA A 92 5.09 19.97 -8.04
C ALA A 92 5.34 18.54 -7.51
N PRO A 93 5.96 18.38 -6.33
CA PRO A 93 6.31 17.06 -5.83
C PRO A 93 5.07 16.18 -5.74
N LEU A 94 5.12 15.01 -6.38
CA LEU A 94 4.03 14.04 -6.36
C LEU A 94 3.75 13.64 -4.90
N ARG A 95 2.47 13.49 -4.55
CA ARG A 95 2.08 12.99 -3.23
C ARG A 95 2.59 11.55 -3.06
N SER A 96 3.13 11.24 -1.89
CA SER A 96 3.56 9.88 -1.56
C SER A 96 2.37 8.91 -1.50
N LEU A 97 2.59 7.66 -1.86
CA LEU A 97 1.53 6.62 -1.80
C LEU A 97 1.04 6.39 -0.36
N ALA A 98 1.90 6.59 0.64
CA ALA A 98 1.53 6.51 2.05
C ALA A 98 0.59 7.63 2.51
N SER A 99 0.46 8.71 1.74
CA SER A 99 -0.51 9.78 2.01
C SER A 99 -1.94 9.42 1.60
N LEU A 100 -2.15 8.35 0.83
CA LEU A 100 -3.47 7.91 0.41
C LEU A 100 -4.20 7.24 1.58
N LYS A 101 -5.47 7.58 1.76
CA LYS A 101 -6.34 6.93 2.74
C LYS A 101 -6.86 5.62 2.14
N TRP A 102 -6.08 4.55 2.28
CA TRP A 102 -6.51 3.22 1.87
C TRP A 102 -7.67 2.73 2.75
N PRO A 103 -8.69 2.09 2.15
CA PRO A 103 -9.73 1.44 2.94
C PRO A 103 -9.11 0.32 3.79
N TYR A 104 -9.64 0.13 4.99
CA TYR A 104 -9.23 -1.00 5.83
C TYR A 104 -9.72 -2.30 5.19
N VAL A 105 -8.78 -3.19 4.89
CA VAL A 105 -9.07 -4.55 4.39
C VAL A 105 -8.72 -5.52 5.52
N PRO A 106 -9.69 -6.29 6.06
CA PRO A 106 -9.40 -7.33 7.03
C PRO A 106 -8.42 -8.36 6.47
N GLU A 107 -7.47 -8.82 7.30
CA GLU A 107 -6.59 -9.91 6.93
C GLU A 107 -7.40 -11.20 6.66
N GLU A 108 -7.00 -11.96 5.64
CA GLU A 108 -7.67 -13.22 5.30
C GLU A 108 -7.61 -14.19 6.49
N SER A 109 -8.76 -14.78 6.84
CA SER A 109 -8.81 -15.78 7.90
C SER A 109 -7.95 -16.98 7.53
N ALA A 110 -7.08 -17.42 8.45
CA ALA A 110 -6.25 -18.62 8.27
C ALA A 110 -7.06 -19.91 8.02
N TYR A 111 -8.35 -19.90 8.34
CA TYR A 111 -9.28 -20.99 8.06
C TYR A 111 -10.46 -20.46 7.20
N PRO A 112 -10.38 -20.58 5.86
CA PRO A 112 -11.45 -20.10 4.99
C PRO A 112 -12.70 -20.98 5.17
N ASP A 113 -13.84 -20.32 5.32
CA ASP A 113 -15.15 -20.99 5.39
C ASP A 113 -15.44 -21.71 4.06
N PRO A 114 -15.65 -23.05 4.06
CA PRO A 114 -15.92 -23.81 2.84
C PRO A 114 -17.13 -23.30 2.06
N LEU A 115 -18.13 -22.73 2.74
CA LEU A 115 -19.34 -22.22 2.11
C LEU A 115 -19.10 -20.91 1.34
N LYS A 116 -18.05 -20.16 1.72
CA LYS A 116 -17.69 -18.87 1.11
C LYS A 116 -16.60 -19.01 0.05
N ARG A 117 -16.31 -20.24 -0.39
CA ARG A 117 -15.26 -20.50 -1.39
C ARG A 117 -15.56 -19.79 -2.71
N ASP A 118 -16.83 -19.73 -3.08
CA ASP A 118 -17.28 -19.20 -4.37
C ASP A 118 -17.74 -17.73 -4.26
N ASP A 119 -17.74 -17.14 -3.06
CA ASP A 119 -18.05 -15.72 -2.86
C ASP A 119 -16.97 -14.82 -3.47
N PRO A 120 -17.34 -13.64 -4.03
CA PRO A 120 -16.36 -12.68 -4.52
C PRO A 120 -15.47 -12.20 -3.38
N LYS A 121 -14.15 -12.41 -3.53
CA LYS A 121 -13.18 -12.01 -2.52
C LYS A 121 -12.96 -10.49 -2.54
N PRO A 122 -12.86 -9.85 -1.36
CA PRO A 122 -12.52 -8.43 -1.30
C PRO A 122 -11.10 -8.20 -1.83
N LEU A 123 -10.85 -7.00 -2.36
CA LEU A 123 -9.52 -6.60 -2.81
C LEU A 123 -8.54 -6.53 -1.64
N GLN A 124 -7.36 -7.10 -1.83
CA GLN A 124 -6.22 -7.06 -0.90
C GLN A 124 -5.46 -5.74 -1.02
N LEU A 125 -4.73 -5.35 0.04
CA LEU A 125 -3.96 -4.09 0.06
C LEU A 125 -2.94 -4.02 -1.09
N SER A 126 -2.24 -5.12 -1.37
CA SER A 126 -1.29 -5.21 -2.49
C SER A 126 -1.95 -4.97 -3.86
N GLN A 127 -3.21 -5.38 -4.01
CA GLN A 127 -3.97 -5.17 -5.24
C GLN A 127 -4.38 -3.71 -5.38
N TYR A 128 -4.80 -3.06 -4.29
CA TYR A 128 -5.04 -1.62 -4.26
C TYR A 128 -3.80 -0.82 -4.65
N GLU A 129 -2.63 -1.19 -4.11
CA GLU A 129 -1.35 -0.58 -4.48
C GLU A 129 -1.05 -0.79 -5.96
N ALA A 130 -1.20 -2.01 -6.47
CA ALA A 130 -0.99 -2.33 -7.89
C ALA A 130 -1.88 -1.48 -8.81
N ILE A 131 -3.16 -1.31 -8.46
CA ILE A 131 -4.09 -0.45 -9.20
C ILE A 131 -3.59 1.01 -9.17
N ALA A 132 -3.19 1.55 -8.02
CA ALA A 132 -2.75 2.94 -7.94
C ALA A 132 -1.41 3.20 -8.62
N THR A 133 -0.51 2.22 -8.70
CA THR A 133 0.76 2.33 -9.41
C THR A 133 0.68 1.96 -10.89
N SER A 134 -0.45 1.41 -11.35
CA SER A 134 -0.61 0.97 -12.74
C SER A 134 -0.56 2.13 -13.72
N GLN A 135 0.42 2.08 -14.63
CA GLN A 135 0.55 3.07 -15.70
C GLN A 135 -0.59 2.97 -16.72
N THR A 136 -1.11 1.76 -16.96
CA THR A 136 -2.23 1.53 -17.87
C THR A 136 -3.49 2.19 -17.34
N VAL A 137 -3.81 1.99 -16.06
CA VAL A 137 -4.95 2.64 -15.39
C VAL A 137 -4.84 4.16 -15.49
N ARG A 138 -3.65 4.72 -15.19
CA ARG A 138 -3.40 6.17 -15.30
C ARG A 138 -3.60 6.69 -16.72
N ARG A 139 -3.15 5.95 -17.74
CA ARG A 139 -3.32 6.31 -19.15
C ARG A 139 -4.79 6.33 -19.54
N VAL A 140 -5.56 5.30 -19.19
CA VAL A 140 -7.00 5.22 -19.51
C VAL A 140 -7.76 6.40 -18.90
N ILE A 141 -7.48 6.74 -17.63
CA ILE A 141 -8.11 7.88 -16.95
C ILE A 141 -7.68 9.22 -17.58
N ALA A 142 -6.43 9.34 -18.02
CA ALA A 142 -5.94 10.56 -18.66
C ALA A 142 -6.52 10.78 -20.06
N SER A 143 -6.68 9.70 -20.85
CA SER A 143 -7.26 9.76 -22.19
C SER A 143 -8.76 10.04 -22.18
N ASN A 144 -9.47 9.71 -21.10
CA ASN A 144 -10.93 9.81 -21.00
C ASN A 144 -11.33 10.73 -19.82
N PRO A 145 -11.36 12.07 -19.99
CA PRO A 145 -11.63 12.99 -18.89
C PRO A 145 -13.03 12.82 -18.27
N ARG A 146 -14.03 12.47 -19.09
CA ARG A 146 -15.42 12.17 -18.68
C ARG A 146 -15.53 11.01 -17.69
N LEU A 147 -14.60 10.05 -17.77
CA LEU A 147 -14.56 8.88 -16.90
C LEU A 147 -14.49 9.28 -15.42
N ARG A 148 -13.79 10.37 -15.10
CA ARG A 148 -13.67 10.87 -13.72
C ARG A 148 -15.00 11.33 -13.17
N ASP A 149 -15.82 11.97 -14.00
CA ASP A 149 -17.13 12.48 -13.59
C ASP A 149 -18.13 11.34 -13.43
N ILE A 150 -18.10 10.34 -14.33
CA ILE A 150 -18.90 9.11 -14.23
C ILE A 150 -18.54 8.33 -12.96
N LEU A 151 -17.26 8.12 -12.68
CA LEU A 151 -16.83 7.43 -11.46
C LEU A 151 -17.27 8.17 -10.20
N ARG A 152 -17.23 9.52 -10.20
CA ARG A 152 -17.73 10.33 -9.08
C ARG A 152 -19.25 10.23 -8.91
N SER A 153 -20.01 10.22 -10.01
CA SER A 153 -21.47 10.11 -9.93
C SER A 153 -21.88 8.74 -9.40
N ILE A 154 -21.20 7.67 -9.83
CA ILE A 154 -21.42 6.31 -9.32
C ILE A 154 -21.00 6.20 -7.84
N ASP A 155 -19.87 6.81 -7.45
CA ASP A 155 -19.40 6.76 -6.05
C ASP A 155 -20.28 7.56 -5.07
N ALA A 156 -21.07 8.51 -5.58
CA ALA A 156 -22.08 9.21 -4.79
C ALA A 156 -23.29 8.32 -4.44
N LEU A 157 -23.55 7.26 -5.23
CA LEU A 157 -24.64 6.31 -5.01
C LEU A 157 -24.29 5.29 -3.92
N ARG A 158 -25.32 4.64 -3.37
CA ARG A 158 -25.20 3.61 -2.32
C ARG A 158 -26.16 2.46 -2.58
N GLY A 159 -25.82 1.27 -2.08
CA GLY A 159 -26.66 0.07 -2.20
C GLY A 159 -26.96 -0.33 -3.64
N GLU A 160 -28.18 -0.80 -3.88
CA GLU A 160 -28.66 -1.32 -5.18
C GLU A 160 -28.55 -0.30 -6.32
N GLU A 161 -28.82 0.98 -6.06
CA GLU A 161 -28.71 2.03 -7.08
C GLU A 161 -27.30 2.14 -7.67
N ARG A 162 -26.28 1.96 -6.83
CA ARG A 162 -24.88 1.95 -7.27
C ARG A 162 -24.59 0.74 -8.17
N GLU A 163 -25.13 -0.42 -7.81
CA GLU A 163 -24.93 -1.66 -8.57
C GLU A 163 -25.62 -1.58 -9.93
N LEU A 164 -26.84 -1.05 -9.97
CA LEU A 164 -27.58 -0.81 -11.21
C LEU A 164 -26.86 0.21 -12.11
N ALA A 165 -26.36 1.31 -11.55
CA ALA A 165 -25.60 2.30 -12.30
C ALA A 165 -24.31 1.73 -12.89
N LEU A 166 -23.62 0.85 -12.16
CA LEU A 166 -22.44 0.14 -12.66
C LEU A 166 -22.78 -0.83 -13.80
N GLN A 167 -23.85 -1.61 -13.64
CA GLN A 167 -24.35 -2.51 -14.67
C GLN A 167 -24.72 -1.76 -15.95
N GLU A 168 -25.47 -0.66 -15.83
CA GLU A 168 -25.85 0.18 -16.96
C GLU A 168 -24.63 0.79 -17.65
N ALA A 169 -23.71 1.37 -16.88
CA ALA A 169 -22.52 2.03 -17.41
C ALA A 169 -21.56 1.06 -18.13
N LEU A 170 -21.46 -0.19 -17.66
CA LEU A 170 -20.68 -1.24 -18.33
C LEU A 170 -21.45 -1.95 -19.46
N GLY A 171 -22.77 -1.76 -19.52
CA GLY A 171 -23.63 -2.45 -20.46
C GLY A 171 -23.96 -3.89 -20.11
N ILE A 172 -23.80 -4.26 -18.85
CA ILE A 172 -24.08 -5.60 -18.32
C ILE A 172 -25.48 -5.58 -17.73
N GLY A 173 -26.50 -5.61 -18.59
CA GLY A 173 -27.90 -5.57 -18.16
C GLY A 173 -28.82 -5.67 -19.36
N GLY A 174 -29.77 -6.60 -19.33
CA GLY A 174 -30.79 -6.70 -20.38
C GLY A 174 -31.59 -5.39 -20.47
N ALA A 175 -32.09 -5.05 -21.66
CA ALA A 175 -32.82 -3.83 -22.01
C ALA A 175 -34.16 -3.61 -21.26
N ARG A 176 -34.20 -3.83 -19.94
CA ARG A 176 -35.40 -3.80 -19.10
C ARG A 176 -35.27 -2.83 -17.93
N THR A 177 -34.72 -1.64 -18.15
CA THR A 177 -34.92 -0.49 -17.25
C THR A 177 -34.57 0.81 -17.97
N HIS A 178 -35.49 1.29 -18.80
CA HIS A 178 -35.52 2.66 -19.32
C HIS A 178 -35.75 3.72 -18.22
N ALA A 179 -35.56 3.37 -16.93
CA ALA A 179 -36.03 4.12 -15.78
C ALA A 179 -34.92 4.92 -15.06
N LEU A 180 -33.66 4.81 -15.46
CA LEU A 180 -32.52 5.54 -14.87
C LEU A 180 -31.81 6.47 -15.87
N ALA A 181 -32.56 6.97 -16.85
CA ALA A 181 -32.16 8.02 -17.80
C ALA A 181 -31.64 9.34 -17.15
N SER A 182 -31.60 9.40 -15.81
CA SER A 182 -31.12 10.53 -15.01
C SER A 182 -29.59 10.64 -14.92
N LEU A 183 -28.81 9.58 -15.25
CA LEU A 183 -27.34 9.69 -15.36
C LEU A 183 -26.86 10.23 -16.72
N GLY A 184 -27.80 10.54 -17.63
CA GLY A 184 -27.48 10.92 -19.00
C GLY A 184 -26.98 9.72 -19.79
N HIS A 185 -27.25 9.69 -21.09
CA HIS A 185 -26.66 8.70 -21.97
C HIS A 185 -25.13 8.75 -21.83
N ALA A 186 -24.54 7.84 -21.03
CA ALA A 186 -23.15 7.48 -21.19
C ALA A 186 -23.03 7.06 -22.65
N SER A 187 -22.26 7.81 -23.43
CA SER A 187 -22.11 7.52 -24.84
C SER A 187 -21.53 6.11 -25.00
N ASN A 188 -21.64 5.52 -26.19
CA ASN A 188 -20.94 4.26 -26.46
C ASN A 188 -19.43 4.41 -26.18
N GLU A 189 -18.85 5.58 -26.48
CA GLU A 189 -17.47 5.91 -26.13
C GLU A 189 -17.20 5.93 -24.62
N ASP A 190 -18.11 6.49 -23.80
CA ASP A 190 -17.99 6.46 -22.34
C ASP A 190 -18.06 5.01 -21.80
N ARG A 191 -18.92 4.16 -22.40
CA ARG A 191 -19.04 2.74 -22.05
C ARG A 191 -17.77 1.96 -22.40
N ASP A 192 -17.23 2.20 -23.59
CA ASP A 192 -15.98 1.58 -24.04
C ASP A 192 -14.80 2.03 -23.16
N ALA A 193 -14.75 3.31 -22.79
CA ALA A 193 -13.76 3.81 -21.85
C ALA A 193 -13.86 3.15 -20.47
N LEU A 194 -15.08 2.89 -19.99
CA LEU A 194 -15.31 2.21 -18.71
C LEU A 194 -14.91 0.73 -18.77
N ARG A 195 -15.17 0.05 -19.89
CA ARG A 195 -14.73 -1.33 -20.15
C ARG A 195 -13.21 -1.43 -20.21
N GLN A 196 -12.55 -0.52 -20.95
CA GLN A 196 -11.09 -0.41 -20.98
C GLN A 196 -10.49 -0.16 -19.58
N LEU A 197 -11.16 0.65 -18.75
CA LEU A 197 -10.74 0.86 -17.37
C LEU A 197 -10.86 -0.43 -16.56
N ALA A 198 -11.96 -1.16 -16.71
CA ALA A 198 -12.18 -2.41 -16.00
C ALA A 198 -11.14 -3.48 -16.36
N GLU A 199 -10.80 -3.61 -17.64
CA GLU A 199 -9.69 -4.46 -18.12
C GLU A 199 -8.34 -4.03 -17.54
N ALA A 200 -8.04 -2.72 -17.56
CA ALA A 200 -6.79 -2.20 -17.04
C ALA A 200 -6.65 -2.43 -15.52
N VAL A 201 -7.75 -2.33 -14.77
CA VAL A 201 -7.80 -2.65 -13.34
C VAL A 201 -7.59 -4.15 -13.11
N GLU A 202 -8.26 -4.99 -13.89
CA GLU A 202 -8.13 -6.44 -13.79
C GLU A 202 -6.69 -6.91 -14.06
N GLY A 203 -6.06 -6.39 -15.12
CA GLY A 203 -4.66 -6.67 -15.43
C GLY A 203 -3.69 -6.23 -14.33
N ALA A 204 -3.99 -5.10 -13.67
CA ALA A 204 -3.21 -4.62 -12.52
C ALA A 204 -3.36 -5.54 -11.30
N VAL A 205 -4.59 -5.95 -10.97
CA VAL A 205 -4.90 -6.85 -9.83
C VAL A 205 -4.28 -8.24 -10.00
N ARG A 206 -4.14 -8.69 -11.24
CA ARG A 206 -3.55 -10.00 -11.56
C ARG A 206 -2.04 -9.99 -11.70
N ASN A 207 -1.40 -8.82 -11.64
CA ASN A 207 0.05 -8.65 -11.81
C ASN A 207 0.57 -9.33 -13.09
N GLY A 208 -0.17 -9.29 -14.21
CA GLY A 208 0.28 -9.85 -15.49
C GLY A 208 0.30 -11.38 -15.56
N LYS A 209 -0.46 -12.10 -14.73
CA LYS A 209 -0.65 -13.55 -14.89
C LYS A 209 -1.54 -13.84 -16.11
N GLU A 210 -0.95 -13.96 -17.28
CA GLU A 210 -1.63 -14.12 -18.60
C GLU A 210 -2.37 -15.47 -18.80
N GLY A 211 -2.31 -16.42 -17.85
CA GLY A 211 -2.86 -17.78 -18.00
C GLY A 211 -4.26 -18.06 -17.41
N MET A 212 -4.97 -17.04 -16.91
CA MET A 212 -6.35 -17.16 -16.39
C MET A 212 -7.31 -16.40 -17.32
N LEU A 213 -8.57 -16.84 -17.43
CA LEU A 213 -9.60 -16.15 -18.23
C LEU A 213 -9.68 -14.67 -17.79
N GLY A 214 -9.43 -13.75 -18.71
CA GLY A 214 -9.57 -12.30 -18.48
C GLY A 214 -11.03 -11.84 -18.59
N LEU A 215 -11.28 -10.57 -18.30
CA LEU A 215 -12.52 -9.92 -18.70
C LEU A 215 -12.53 -9.84 -20.23
N ASP A 216 -13.44 -10.59 -20.85
CA ASP A 216 -13.76 -10.51 -22.27
C ASP A 216 -15.19 -10.00 -22.38
N TRP A 217 -15.37 -8.85 -23.04
CA TRP A 217 -16.66 -8.20 -23.18
C TRP A 217 -17.48 -8.75 -24.36
N GLY A 218 -16.86 -9.51 -25.26
CA GLY A 218 -17.44 -9.91 -26.55
C GLY A 218 -17.66 -8.71 -27.47
N ASP A 219 -17.35 -8.86 -28.76
CA ASP A 219 -17.71 -7.89 -29.80
C ASP A 219 -19.22 -7.91 -30.13
#